data_AF-A0A530LHY1-F1
#
_entry.id   AF-A0A530LHY1-F1
#
_cell.length_a   1.000
_cell.length_b   1.000
_cell.length_c   1.000
_cell.angle_alpha   90.00
_cell.angle_beta   90.00
_cell.angle_gamma   90.00
#
_symmetry.space_group_name_H-M   'P 1'
#
loop_
_entity.id
_entity.type
_entity.pdbx_description
1 polymer ?
#
loop_
_entity_poly.entity_id
_entity_poly.type
_entity_poly.pdbx_seq_one_letter_code
_entity_poly.pdbx_strand_id
1 'polypeptide(L)'
;MAVAVHWVLGDSDLIVGRKIPESGSGTNQMFVRTGKNLRLPNTSEGLEGPTNRDTARAMIEKSFGIQDTDDPAVAAKSEKGRATIRDVTPYLFLSGDIIISRETLLHDLHRPEKARDIKATMPYFLGAVNQTSVLAARRLRQLEAALGRIEREAKAQERSQSLLTQRSIALLTQAEGIGLIAELPSSDASDQLLLDQLRGVAENGVLTPASGDSETRAVLEEERRQLVSELQTLREKRQMLRRTIREAAGYGTAVSGQSHKLKLVEHLKLGDGRCPVCDAENAAGLAMAEQIQNSLTIVAHEVLAVDVMRPRLDDHSGQV
;
A
#
# COMPACT_ATOMS: atom_id res chain seq x y z
N MET A 1 -12.79 -31.15 42.19
CA MET A 1 -11.34 -31.04 41.97
C MET A 1 -11.00 -29.67 41.36
N ALA A 2 -9.81 -29.12 41.63
CA ALA A 2 -9.34 -27.85 41.10
C ALA A 2 -7.84 -27.91 40.82
N VAL A 3 -7.34 -27.10 39.90
CA VAL A 3 -5.90 -26.88 39.70
C VAL A 3 -5.58 -25.47 40.16
N ALA A 4 -4.47 -25.30 40.87
CA ALA A 4 -4.01 -23.98 41.29
C ALA A 4 -2.49 -23.84 41.13
N VAL A 5 -2.06 -22.61 40.90
CA VAL A 5 -0.66 -22.21 40.78
C VAL A 5 -0.40 -21.08 41.76
N HIS A 6 0.78 -21.10 42.38
CA HIS A 6 1.27 -20.05 43.28
C HIS A 6 2.50 -19.40 42.65
N TRP A 7 2.41 -18.09 42.43
CA TRP A 7 3.52 -17.26 41.98
C TRP A 7 4.00 -16.37 43.13
N VAL A 8 5.31 -16.22 43.24
CA VAL A 8 5.97 -15.41 44.28
C VAL A 8 6.95 -14.45 43.62
N LEU A 9 6.85 -13.16 43.95
CA LEU A 9 7.78 -12.11 43.53
C LEU A 9 8.10 -11.22 44.74
N GLY A 10 9.28 -11.42 45.32
CA GLY A 10 9.67 -10.75 46.57
C GLY A 10 8.68 -11.06 47.70
N ASP A 11 8.08 -10.03 48.27
CA ASP A 11 7.04 -10.12 49.31
C ASP A 11 5.64 -10.38 48.77
N SER A 12 5.43 -10.37 47.45
CA SER A 12 4.12 -10.48 46.83
C SER A 12 3.84 -11.88 46.33
N ASP A 13 2.69 -12.39 46.71
CA ASP A 13 2.19 -13.71 46.38
C ASP A 13 0.89 -13.59 45.58
N LEU A 14 0.75 -14.43 44.55
CA LEU A 14 -0.45 -14.57 43.74
C LEU A 14 -0.80 -16.05 43.64
N ILE A 15 -1.97 -16.43 44.16
CA ILE A 15 -2.54 -17.77 43.98
C ILE A 15 -3.68 -17.67 42.96
N VAL A 16 -3.60 -18.46 41.90
CA VAL A 16 -4.66 -18.59 40.89
C VAL A 16 -5.09 -20.03 40.81
N GLY A 17 -6.37 -20.26 41.05
CA GLY A 17 -7.04 -21.55 40.91
C GLY A 17 -8.11 -21.55 39.84
N ARG A 18 -8.34 -22.71 39.22
CA ARG A 18 -9.47 -22.99 38.34
C ARG A 18 -10.13 -24.28 38.75
N LYS A 19 -11.45 -24.27 38.93
CA LYS A 19 -12.22 -25.50 39.17
C LYS A 19 -12.06 -26.43 37.95
N ILE A 20 -11.99 -27.73 38.16
CA ILE A 20 -12.04 -28.71 37.07
C ILE A 20 -13.53 -29.06 36.86
N PRO A 21 -14.09 -28.89 35.65
CA PRO A 21 -15.47 -29.27 35.36
C PRO A 21 -15.63 -30.80 35.39
N GLU A 22 -16.79 -31.27 35.85
CA GLU A 22 -17.09 -32.71 35.98
C GLU A 22 -17.42 -33.37 34.64
N SER A 23 -17.89 -32.61 33.65
CA SER A 23 -18.20 -33.12 32.30
C SER A 23 -18.13 -32.00 31.24
N GLY A 24 -17.11 -32.07 30.38
CA GLY A 24 -17.02 -31.47 29.02
C GLY A 24 -17.16 -29.94 28.83
N SER A 25 -17.91 -29.23 29.65
CA SER A 25 -18.13 -27.79 29.55
C SER A 25 -17.06 -27.04 30.34
N GLY A 26 -16.45 -26.03 29.72
CA GLY A 26 -15.47 -25.19 30.41
C GLY A 26 -16.12 -24.48 31.60
N THR A 27 -15.45 -24.49 32.76
CA THR A 27 -15.92 -23.70 33.91
C THR A 27 -15.38 -22.28 33.89
N ASN A 28 -16.24 -21.34 34.31
CA ASN A 28 -15.90 -19.95 34.57
C ASN A 28 -15.50 -19.70 36.02
N GLN A 29 -15.61 -20.71 36.90
CA GLN A 29 -15.26 -20.57 38.31
C GLN A 29 -13.74 -20.61 38.49
N MET A 30 -13.20 -19.46 38.85
CA MET A 30 -11.79 -19.23 39.17
C MET A 30 -11.66 -18.85 40.64
N PHE A 31 -10.44 -18.92 41.14
CA PHE A 31 -10.06 -18.46 42.48
C PHE A 31 -8.81 -17.59 42.31
N VAL A 32 -8.81 -16.37 42.83
CA VAL A 32 -7.65 -15.49 42.77
C VAL A 32 -7.45 -14.81 44.11
N ARG A 33 -6.25 -14.94 44.67
CA ARG A 33 -5.85 -14.26 45.91
C ARG A 33 -4.46 -13.66 45.74
N THR A 34 -4.34 -12.37 46.03
CA THR A 34 -3.07 -11.64 46.11
C THR A 34 -2.79 -11.26 47.56
N GLY A 35 -1.54 -11.22 47.96
CA GLY A 35 -1.16 -10.90 49.33
C GLY A 35 0.33 -11.05 49.59
N LYS A 36 0.71 -11.13 50.87
CA LYS A 36 2.07 -11.46 51.30
C LYS A 36 2.06 -12.80 52.04
N ASN A 37 3.09 -13.61 51.85
CA ASN A 37 3.27 -14.89 52.56
C ASN A 37 2.05 -15.83 52.43
N LEU A 38 1.47 -15.90 51.24
CA LEU A 38 0.35 -16.80 50.99
C LEU A 38 0.86 -18.23 50.89
N ARG A 39 0.07 -19.19 51.38
CA ARG A 39 0.34 -20.61 51.21
C ARG A 39 -0.68 -21.22 50.28
N LEU A 40 -0.21 -22.02 49.32
CA LEU A 40 -1.08 -22.82 48.47
C LEU A 40 -1.78 -23.89 49.33
N PRO A 41 -3.12 -23.96 49.34
CA PRO A 41 -3.84 -24.96 50.11
C PRO A 41 -3.67 -26.35 49.49
N ASN A 42 -3.67 -27.39 50.34
CA ASN A 42 -3.56 -28.78 49.91
C ASN A 42 -4.88 -29.34 49.35
N THR A 43 -6.01 -28.68 49.60
CA THR A 43 -7.35 -29.10 49.18
C THR A 43 -8.02 -28.00 48.35
N SER A 44 -8.89 -28.40 47.41
CA SER A 44 -9.61 -27.44 46.56
C SER A 44 -10.59 -26.55 47.31
N GLU A 45 -11.07 -27.00 48.47
CA GLU A 45 -11.98 -26.23 49.34
C GLU A 45 -11.28 -25.07 50.05
N GLY A 46 -9.95 -25.18 50.25
CA GLY A 46 -9.14 -24.11 50.84
C GLY A 46 -8.78 -22.99 49.87
N LEU A 47 -9.21 -23.05 48.61
CA LEU A 47 -8.99 -21.98 47.64
C LEU A 47 -9.94 -20.81 47.93
N GLU A 48 -9.35 -19.67 48.28
CA GLU A 48 -10.06 -18.43 48.58
C GLU A 48 -10.14 -17.50 47.36
N GLY A 49 -11.00 -16.48 47.46
CA GLY A 49 -11.20 -15.48 46.41
C GLY A 49 -11.94 -16.00 45.17
N PRO A 50 -13.12 -16.64 45.33
CA PRO A 50 -13.91 -17.12 44.20
C PRO A 50 -14.27 -15.96 43.27
N THR A 51 -14.06 -16.16 41.98
CA THR A 51 -14.28 -15.14 40.96
C THR A 51 -14.60 -15.77 39.60
N ASN A 52 -14.91 -14.93 38.61
CA ASN A 52 -15.12 -15.37 37.24
C ASN A 52 -13.83 -15.27 36.40
N ARG A 53 -13.83 -15.86 35.21
CA ARG A 53 -12.67 -15.89 34.30
C ARG A 53 -12.16 -14.50 33.91
N ASP A 54 -13.05 -13.54 33.69
CA ASP A 54 -12.68 -12.22 33.17
C ASP A 54 -12.09 -11.34 34.27
N THR A 55 -12.68 -11.38 35.47
CA THR A 55 -12.13 -10.77 36.68
C THR A 55 -10.79 -11.40 37.06
N ALA A 56 -10.67 -12.73 37.01
CA ALA A 56 -9.40 -13.42 37.26
C ALA A 56 -8.30 -12.94 36.31
N ARG A 57 -8.63 -12.83 35.01
CA ARG A 57 -7.70 -12.29 34.02
C ARG A 57 -7.26 -10.86 34.35
N ALA A 58 -8.18 -9.97 34.71
CA ALA A 58 -7.84 -8.59 35.06
C ALA A 58 -6.92 -8.53 36.31
N MET A 59 -7.20 -9.34 37.33
CA MET A 59 -6.35 -9.43 38.53
C MET A 59 -4.95 -9.95 38.22
N ILE A 60 -4.84 -10.95 37.34
CA ILE A 60 -3.55 -11.48 36.86
C ILE A 60 -2.80 -10.39 36.10
N GLU A 61 -3.44 -9.73 35.13
CA GLU A 61 -2.83 -8.67 34.34
C GLU A 61 -2.34 -7.52 35.22
N LYS A 62 -3.12 -7.10 36.24
CA LYS A 62 -2.69 -6.10 37.23
C LYS A 62 -1.47 -6.56 38.04
N SER A 63 -1.46 -7.81 38.49
CA SER A 63 -0.35 -8.36 39.29
C SER A 63 0.96 -8.45 38.50
N PHE A 64 0.88 -8.69 37.20
CA PHE A 64 2.03 -8.73 36.29
C PHE A 64 2.38 -7.37 35.67
N GLY A 65 1.69 -6.28 36.06
CA GLY A 65 1.95 -4.95 35.50
C GLY A 65 1.57 -4.80 34.02
N ILE A 66 0.66 -5.65 33.51
CA ILE A 66 0.12 -5.59 32.14
C ILE A 66 -1.05 -4.59 32.04
N GLN A 67 -1.51 -4.01 33.15
CA GLN A 67 -2.64 -3.08 33.17
C GLN A 67 -2.27 -1.77 33.88
N ASP A 68 -2.57 -0.64 33.22
CA ASP A 68 -2.33 0.72 33.71
C ASP A 68 -3.64 1.44 34.10
N THR A 69 -4.78 0.74 34.17
CA THR A 69 -6.10 1.36 34.40
C THR A 69 -6.88 0.60 35.47
N ASP A 70 -7.31 1.31 36.52
CA ASP A 70 -8.03 0.73 37.66
C ASP A 70 -9.49 0.34 37.37
N ASP A 71 -10.03 0.68 36.19
CA ASP A 71 -11.42 0.36 35.82
C ASP A 71 -11.52 -0.91 34.95
N PRO A 72 -12.02 -2.04 35.50
CA PRO A 72 -12.19 -3.30 34.76
C PRO A 72 -13.26 -3.22 33.64
N ALA A 73 -14.25 -2.32 33.74
CA ALA A 73 -15.29 -2.17 32.73
C ALA A 73 -14.77 -1.44 31.47
N VAL A 74 -13.83 -0.50 31.64
CA VAL A 74 -13.11 0.15 30.53
C VAL A 74 -12.13 -0.82 29.88
N ALA A 75 -11.46 -1.67 30.68
CA ALA A 75 -10.54 -2.69 30.18
C ALA A 75 -11.22 -3.71 29.26
N ALA A 76 -12.45 -4.14 29.58
CA ALA A 76 -13.22 -5.10 28.79
C ALA A 76 -13.67 -4.54 27.42
N LYS A 77 -13.99 -3.23 27.32
CA LYS A 77 -14.39 -2.60 26.05
C LYS A 77 -13.21 -2.33 25.10
N SER A 78 -11.98 -2.31 25.62
CA SER A 78 -10.75 -2.00 24.88
C SER A 78 -9.97 -3.25 24.39
N GLU A 79 -10.58 -4.44 24.41
CA GLU A 79 -9.86 -5.73 24.26
C GLU A 79 -9.11 -5.94 22.96
N LYS A 80 -9.67 -5.56 21.81
CA LYS A 80 -8.99 -5.79 20.53
C LYS A 80 -7.72 -4.95 20.54
N GLY A 81 -6.53 -5.54 20.42
CA GLY A 81 -5.24 -4.87 20.16
C GLY A 81 -4.51 -4.20 21.34
N ARG A 82 -4.87 -4.53 22.59
CA ARG A 82 -4.06 -4.25 23.79
C ARG A 82 -3.14 -5.47 24.05
N ALA A 83 -1.98 -5.27 24.66
CA ALA A 83 -1.20 -6.39 25.19
C ALA A 83 -1.90 -6.99 26.41
N THR A 84 -2.11 -8.31 26.39
CA THR A 84 -2.86 -9.02 27.43
C THR A 84 -2.07 -10.24 27.90
N ILE A 85 -2.46 -10.83 29.02
CA ILE A 85 -1.79 -12.04 29.52
C ILE A 85 -1.85 -13.20 28.51
N ARG A 86 -2.84 -13.22 27.61
CA ARG A 86 -2.96 -14.25 26.56
C ARG A 86 -1.86 -14.14 25.51
N ASP A 87 -1.40 -12.91 25.25
CA ASP A 87 -0.38 -12.62 24.26
C ASP A 87 1.03 -12.96 24.77
N VAL A 88 1.19 -13.30 26.06
CA VAL A 88 2.47 -13.71 26.66
C VAL A 88 2.90 -15.12 26.23
N THR A 89 1.93 -15.99 25.97
CA THR A 89 2.14 -17.43 25.72
C THR A 89 3.25 -17.73 24.68
N PRO A 90 3.29 -17.07 23.51
CA PRO A 90 4.29 -17.35 22.49
C PRO A 90 5.72 -17.01 22.92
N TYR A 91 5.90 -16.18 23.94
CA TYR A 91 7.20 -15.75 24.46
C TYR A 91 7.70 -16.62 25.62
N LEU A 92 6.80 -17.32 26.33
CA LEU A 92 7.17 -18.17 27.46
C LEU A 92 7.37 -19.63 27.09
N PHE A 93 6.60 -20.13 26.13
CA PHE A 93 6.62 -21.52 25.76
C PHE A 93 7.08 -21.62 24.31
N LEU A 94 8.18 -22.32 24.06
CA LEU A 94 8.61 -22.67 22.71
C LEU A 94 8.80 -24.19 22.68
N SER A 95 8.18 -24.87 21.71
CA SER A 95 8.41 -26.31 21.51
C SER A 95 9.74 -26.52 20.79
N GLY A 96 10.28 -27.75 20.90
CA GLY A 96 11.48 -28.13 20.15
C GLY A 96 11.36 -27.84 18.66
N ASP A 97 10.19 -28.12 18.07
CA ASP A 97 9.90 -27.86 16.66
C ASP A 97 10.00 -26.38 16.27
N ILE A 98 9.56 -25.47 17.15
CA ILE A 98 9.71 -24.02 16.91
C ILE A 98 11.19 -23.62 17.02
N ILE A 99 11.90 -24.14 18.02
CA ILE A 99 13.31 -23.80 18.26
C ILE A 99 14.20 -24.21 17.08
N ILE A 100 13.92 -25.37 16.46
CA ILE A 100 14.68 -25.87 15.29
C ILE A 100 14.11 -25.40 13.95
N SER A 101 12.99 -24.68 13.96
CA SER A 101 12.33 -24.24 12.72
C SER A 101 13.20 -23.25 11.95
N ARG A 102 13.24 -23.42 10.62
CA ARG A 102 13.83 -22.42 9.71
C ARG A 102 12.82 -21.38 9.23
N GLU A 103 11.54 -21.57 9.53
CA GLU A 103 10.44 -20.79 8.96
C GLU A 103 9.70 -19.92 9.99
N THR A 104 9.62 -20.35 11.26
CA THR A 104 8.87 -19.65 12.30
C THR A 104 9.70 -19.44 13.56
N LEU A 105 9.59 -18.24 14.16
CA LEU A 105 10.35 -17.86 15.35
C LEU A 105 9.56 -18.04 16.66
N LEU A 106 8.24 -17.90 16.61
CA LEU A 106 7.35 -17.99 17.77
C LEU A 106 6.15 -18.88 17.45
N HIS A 107 5.51 -19.42 18.48
CA HIS A 107 4.24 -20.14 18.30
C HIS A 107 3.20 -19.25 17.62
N ASP A 108 2.40 -19.86 16.75
CA ASP A 108 1.33 -19.23 15.97
C ASP A 108 1.75 -18.04 15.07
N LEU A 109 3.03 -17.69 14.98
CA LEU A 109 3.51 -16.56 14.17
C LEU A 109 3.32 -16.79 12.66
N HIS A 110 3.27 -18.05 12.22
CA HIS A 110 2.94 -18.44 10.84
C HIS A 110 1.45 -18.25 10.51
N ARG A 111 0.57 -18.11 11.51
CA ARG A 111 -0.88 -17.94 11.30
C ARG A 111 -1.21 -16.46 11.14
N PRO A 112 -1.77 -16.01 10.00
CA PRO A 112 -1.97 -14.58 9.73
C PRO A 112 -2.77 -13.83 10.79
N GLU A 113 -3.83 -14.46 11.32
CA GLU A 113 -4.69 -13.88 12.35
C GLU A 113 -3.93 -13.61 13.66
N LYS A 114 -3.09 -14.55 14.09
CA LYS A 114 -2.30 -14.46 15.33
C LYS A 114 -1.04 -13.62 15.13
N ALA A 115 -0.41 -13.70 13.97
CA ALA A 115 0.76 -12.93 13.61
C ALA A 115 0.52 -11.42 13.74
N ARG A 116 -0.68 -10.95 13.39
CA ARG A 116 -1.06 -9.55 13.54
C ARG A 116 -1.02 -9.10 15.00
N ASP A 117 -1.56 -9.91 15.91
CA ASP A 117 -1.62 -9.59 17.34
C ASP A 117 -0.22 -9.71 18.00
N ILE A 118 0.56 -10.74 17.63
CA ILE A 118 1.94 -10.92 18.08
C ILE A 118 2.79 -9.72 17.66
N LYS A 119 2.76 -9.34 16.37
CA LYS A 119 3.51 -8.16 15.87
C LYS A 119 3.10 -6.86 16.56
N ALA A 120 1.82 -6.72 16.90
CA ALA A 120 1.31 -5.52 17.58
C ALA A 120 1.76 -5.44 19.04
N THR A 121 1.91 -6.58 19.72
CA THR A 121 2.24 -6.65 21.16
C THR A 121 3.71 -6.92 21.45
N MET A 122 4.49 -7.39 20.46
CA MET A 122 5.91 -7.70 20.60
C MET A 122 6.75 -6.54 21.15
N PRO A 123 6.62 -5.28 20.68
CA PRO A 123 7.39 -4.18 21.24
C PRO A 123 7.14 -3.97 22.75
N TYR A 124 5.94 -4.25 23.23
CA TYR A 124 5.59 -4.15 24.65
C TYR A 124 6.27 -5.25 25.47
N PHE A 125 6.16 -6.51 25.05
CA PHE A 125 6.75 -7.64 25.79
C PHE A 125 8.28 -7.67 25.72
N LEU A 126 8.88 -7.08 24.69
CA LEU A 126 10.33 -6.86 24.61
C LEU A 126 10.81 -5.64 25.42
N GLY A 127 9.90 -4.88 26.05
CA GLY A 127 10.24 -3.68 26.82
C GLY A 127 10.68 -2.49 25.96
N ALA A 128 10.50 -2.54 24.64
CA ALA A 128 10.86 -1.46 23.73
C ALA A 128 9.89 -0.27 23.81
N VAL A 129 8.64 -0.52 24.23
CA VAL A 129 7.60 0.50 24.42
C VAL A 129 6.75 0.19 25.65
N ASN A 130 6.24 1.23 26.30
CA ASN A 130 5.25 1.10 27.37
C ASN A 130 3.83 0.93 26.82
N GLN A 131 2.89 0.53 27.67
CA GLN A 131 1.50 0.28 27.26
C GLN A 131 0.80 1.54 26.72
N THR A 132 1.10 2.70 27.29
CA THR A 132 0.55 3.99 26.84
C THR A 132 0.96 4.32 25.41
N SER A 133 2.22 4.07 25.05
CA SER A 133 2.72 4.26 23.67
C SER A 133 2.04 3.31 22.68
N VAL A 134 1.81 2.05 23.06
CA VAL A 134 1.09 1.08 22.19
C VAL A 134 -0.33 1.54 21.91
N LEU A 135 -1.05 2.00 22.95
CA LEU A 135 -2.41 2.51 22.81
C LEU A 135 -2.44 3.78 21.95
N ALA A 136 -1.50 4.71 22.16
CA ALA A 136 -1.38 5.94 21.39
C ALA A 136 -1.08 5.67 19.90
N ALA A 137 -0.08 4.83 19.59
CA ALA A 137 0.28 4.47 18.22
C ALA A 137 -0.87 3.78 17.47
N ARG A 138 -1.72 3.03 18.19
CA ARG A 138 -2.90 2.43 17.60
C ARG A 138 -4.03 3.44 17.40
N ARG A 139 -4.25 4.33 18.36
CA ARG A 139 -5.23 5.41 18.20
C ARG A 139 -4.87 6.29 17.01
N LEU A 140 -3.58 6.60 16.84
CA LEU A 140 -3.06 7.29 15.67
C LEU A 140 -3.41 6.55 14.37
N ARG A 141 -3.07 5.26 14.24
CA ARG A 141 -3.43 4.46 13.06
C ARG A 141 -4.93 4.43 12.75
N GLN A 142 -5.78 4.39 13.78
CA GLN A 142 -7.24 4.45 13.60
C GLN A 142 -7.69 5.81 13.07
N LEU A 143 -7.13 6.90 13.60
CA LEU A 143 -7.43 8.26 13.17
C LEU A 143 -6.92 8.53 11.76
N GLU A 144 -5.72 8.07 11.42
CA GLU A 144 -5.16 8.16 10.06
C GLU A 144 -6.03 7.40 9.04
N ALA A 145 -6.47 6.18 9.38
CA ALA A 145 -7.36 5.42 8.51
C ALA A 145 -8.73 6.10 8.33
N ALA A 146 -9.26 6.73 9.40
CA ALA A 146 -10.50 7.49 9.34
C ALA A 146 -10.32 8.77 8.50
N LEU A 147 -9.23 9.50 8.68
CA LEU A 147 -8.87 10.68 7.91
C LEU A 147 -8.76 10.33 6.42
N GLY A 148 -7.97 9.31 6.08
CA GLY A 148 -7.81 8.86 4.69
C GLY A 148 -9.10 8.33 4.06
N ARG A 149 -10.12 7.96 4.85
CA ARG A 149 -11.47 7.67 4.33
C ARG A 149 -12.21 8.96 4.00
N ILE A 150 -12.25 9.92 4.92
CA ILE A 150 -12.93 11.21 4.75
C ILE A 150 -12.32 11.99 3.58
N GLU A 151 -11.00 12.01 3.44
CA GLU A 151 -10.31 12.68 2.32
C GLU A 151 -10.68 12.04 0.97
N ARG A 152 -10.81 10.71 0.92
CA ARG A 152 -11.24 10.02 -0.31
C ARG A 152 -12.68 10.34 -0.67
N GLU A 153 -13.58 10.42 0.33
CA GLU A 153 -14.97 10.81 0.13
C GLU A 153 -15.08 12.25 -0.37
N ALA A 154 -14.36 13.20 0.27
CA ALA A 154 -14.31 14.60 -0.15
C ALA A 154 -13.80 14.76 -1.59
N LYS A 155 -12.69 14.08 -1.94
CA LYS A 155 -12.15 14.10 -3.30
C LYS A 155 -13.09 13.48 -4.34
N ALA A 156 -13.85 12.46 -3.96
CA ALA A 156 -14.87 11.89 -4.84
C ALA A 156 -16.03 12.87 -5.07
N GLN A 157 -16.45 13.59 -4.03
CA GLN A 157 -17.50 14.62 -4.12
C GLN A 157 -17.06 15.80 -4.99
N GLU A 158 -15.84 16.32 -4.79
CA GLU A 158 -15.27 17.40 -5.61
C GLU A 158 -15.19 17.00 -7.10
N ARG A 159 -14.76 15.77 -7.39
CA ARG A 159 -14.77 15.24 -8.77
C ARG A 159 -16.18 15.18 -9.34
N SER A 160 -17.16 14.70 -8.57
CA SER A 160 -18.55 14.64 -9.00
C SER A 160 -19.14 16.03 -9.28
N GLN A 161 -18.84 17.02 -8.44
CA GLN A 161 -19.24 18.41 -8.63
C GLN A 161 -18.63 18.96 -9.92
N SER A 162 -17.32 18.81 -10.11
CA SER A 162 -16.64 19.28 -11.33
C SER A 162 -17.23 18.70 -12.62
N LEU A 163 -17.65 17.43 -12.62
CA LEU A 163 -18.29 16.80 -13.77
C LEU A 163 -19.69 17.35 -14.04
N LEU A 164 -20.46 17.65 -12.98
CA LEU A 164 -21.76 18.30 -13.10
C LEU A 164 -21.59 19.70 -13.68
N THR A 165 -20.73 20.53 -13.08
CA THR A 165 -20.47 21.90 -13.54
C THR A 165 -20.04 21.92 -15.01
N GLN A 166 -19.05 21.08 -15.39
CA GLN A 166 -18.58 20.99 -16.78
C GLN A 166 -19.70 20.59 -17.76
N ARG A 167 -20.51 19.59 -17.39
CA ARG A 167 -21.58 19.09 -18.26
C ARG A 167 -22.73 20.09 -18.37
N SER A 168 -23.07 20.76 -17.28
CA SER A 168 -24.09 21.79 -17.27
C SER A 168 -23.69 22.99 -18.11
N ILE A 169 -22.45 23.49 -17.97
CA ILE A 169 -21.93 24.57 -18.82
C ILE A 169 -21.99 24.16 -20.29
N ALA A 170 -21.53 22.95 -20.64
CA ALA A 170 -21.54 22.47 -22.03
C ALA A 170 -22.95 22.39 -22.63
N LEU A 171 -23.95 21.98 -21.86
CA LEU A 171 -25.35 21.94 -22.29
C LEU A 171 -25.95 23.34 -22.43
N LEU A 172 -25.64 24.26 -21.51
CA LEU A 172 -26.09 25.64 -21.58
C LEU A 172 -25.45 26.39 -22.77
N THR A 173 -24.19 26.11 -23.12
CA THR A 173 -23.56 26.66 -24.33
C THR A 173 -24.29 26.22 -25.59
N GLN A 174 -24.73 24.96 -25.63
CA GLN A 174 -25.54 24.45 -26.75
C GLN A 174 -26.90 25.13 -26.81
N ALA A 175 -27.54 25.33 -25.64
CA ALA A 175 -28.83 26.02 -25.54
C ALA A 175 -28.74 27.48 -26.01
N GLU A 176 -27.66 28.19 -25.66
CA GLU A 176 -27.39 29.54 -26.14
C GLU A 176 -27.24 29.57 -27.67
N GLY A 177 -26.47 28.63 -28.23
CA GLY A 177 -26.24 28.53 -29.68
C GLY A 177 -27.52 28.29 -30.52
N ILE A 178 -28.62 27.87 -29.90
CA ILE A 178 -29.94 27.73 -30.53
C ILE A 178 -30.96 28.75 -30.04
N GLY A 179 -30.54 29.74 -29.24
CA GLY A 179 -31.38 30.85 -28.77
C GLY A 179 -32.34 30.51 -27.63
N LEU A 180 -32.11 29.41 -26.90
CA LEU A 180 -32.94 29.02 -25.75
C LEU A 180 -32.62 29.81 -24.48
N ILE A 181 -31.41 30.36 -24.39
CA ILE A 181 -30.98 31.25 -23.30
C ILE A 181 -30.28 32.47 -23.92
N ALA A 182 -30.41 33.61 -23.25
CA ALA A 182 -29.83 34.88 -23.71
C ALA A 182 -28.38 35.11 -23.24
N GLU A 183 -27.98 34.47 -22.14
CA GLU A 183 -26.65 34.67 -21.55
C GLU A 183 -26.20 33.40 -20.82
N LEU A 184 -24.93 33.04 -20.99
CA LEU A 184 -24.27 31.95 -20.28
C LEU A 184 -23.99 32.32 -18.82
N PRO A 185 -24.22 31.41 -17.86
CA PRO A 185 -23.74 31.61 -16.50
C PRO A 185 -22.20 31.58 -16.42
N SER A 186 -21.67 32.25 -15.40
CA SER A 186 -20.24 32.20 -15.06
C SER A 186 -19.76 30.76 -14.83
N SER A 187 -18.49 30.48 -15.13
CA SER A 187 -17.85 29.19 -14.87
C SER A 187 -17.83 28.80 -13.38
N ASP A 188 -17.95 29.79 -12.49
CA ASP A 188 -17.92 29.62 -11.04
C ASP A 188 -19.34 29.57 -10.43
N ALA A 189 -20.38 29.44 -11.26
CA ALA A 189 -21.75 29.35 -10.80
C ALA A 189 -21.99 28.09 -9.93
N SER A 190 -22.80 28.23 -8.88
CA SER A 190 -23.22 27.12 -8.03
C SER A 190 -23.99 26.06 -8.84
N ASP A 191 -23.77 24.79 -8.52
CA ASP A 191 -24.47 23.65 -9.13
C ASP A 191 -26.00 23.81 -9.13
N GLN A 192 -26.57 24.40 -8.07
CA GLN A 192 -28.02 24.65 -7.99
C GLN A 192 -28.48 25.62 -9.07
N LEU A 193 -27.74 26.70 -9.30
CA LEU A 193 -28.06 27.70 -10.31
C LEU A 193 -27.96 27.10 -11.72
N LEU A 194 -26.93 26.30 -11.97
CA LEU A 194 -26.75 25.59 -13.24
C LEU A 194 -27.90 24.61 -13.52
N LEU A 195 -28.32 23.85 -12.50
CA LEU A 195 -29.45 22.92 -12.61
C LEU A 195 -30.79 23.63 -12.83
N ASP A 196 -31.01 24.76 -12.17
CA ASP A 196 -32.24 25.56 -12.34
C ASP A 196 -32.33 26.16 -13.74
N GLN A 197 -31.21 26.66 -14.28
CA GLN A 197 -31.17 27.15 -15.66
C GLN A 197 -31.41 26.02 -16.67
N LEU A 198 -30.78 24.85 -16.49
CA LEU A 198 -31.03 23.69 -17.35
C LEU A 198 -32.49 23.23 -17.29
N ARG A 199 -33.12 23.30 -16.11
CA ARG A 199 -34.54 23.01 -15.95
C ARG A 199 -35.39 24.02 -16.72
N GLY A 200 -35.08 25.31 -16.62
CA GLY A 200 -35.78 26.36 -17.38
C GLY A 200 -35.65 26.15 -18.89
N VAL A 201 -34.50 25.71 -19.39
CA VAL A 201 -34.29 25.35 -20.79
C VAL A 201 -35.15 24.14 -21.19
N ALA A 202 -35.21 23.10 -20.35
CA ALA A 202 -36.00 21.91 -20.60
C ALA A 202 -37.51 22.19 -20.60
N GLU A 203 -37.98 23.12 -19.77
CA GLU A 203 -39.39 23.47 -19.62
C GLU A 203 -39.89 24.44 -20.70
N ASN A 204 -39.09 25.44 -21.08
CA ASN A 204 -39.55 26.50 -21.98
C ASN A 204 -39.53 26.10 -23.47
N GLY A 205 -38.73 25.09 -23.85
CA GLY A 205 -38.68 24.59 -25.23
C GLY A 205 -38.27 25.64 -26.26
N VAL A 206 -38.09 25.22 -27.51
CA VAL A 206 -37.62 26.11 -28.59
C VAL A 206 -38.72 27.09 -29.00
N LEU A 207 -38.64 28.32 -28.50
CA LEU A 207 -39.27 29.45 -29.16
C LEU A 207 -38.43 29.77 -30.40
N THR A 208 -38.86 29.22 -31.54
CA THR A 208 -38.44 29.50 -32.94
C THR A 208 -37.04 30.07 -33.12
N PRO A 209 -36.12 29.37 -33.82
CA PRO A 209 -34.81 29.93 -34.10
C PRO A 209 -34.99 31.22 -34.91
N ALA A 210 -34.40 32.32 -34.42
CA ALA A 210 -34.18 33.48 -35.25
C ALA A 210 -33.38 32.99 -36.47
N SER A 211 -33.98 33.09 -37.65
CA SER A 211 -33.38 32.75 -38.94
C SER A 211 -32.30 33.77 -39.35
N GLY A 212 -31.44 34.14 -38.42
CA GLY A 212 -30.23 34.90 -38.68
C GLY A 212 -29.14 33.94 -39.13
N ASP A 213 -28.85 33.99 -40.43
CA ASP A 213 -27.63 33.48 -41.06
C ASP A 213 -27.40 31.97 -41.10
N SER A 214 -28.19 31.28 -41.93
CA SER A 214 -27.83 29.95 -42.46
C SER A 214 -26.45 29.96 -43.15
N GLU A 215 -26.07 31.07 -43.77
CA GLU A 215 -24.80 31.23 -44.49
C GLU A 215 -23.60 31.35 -43.54
N THR A 216 -23.70 32.17 -42.49
CA THR A 216 -22.66 32.31 -41.47
C THR A 216 -22.49 31.01 -40.66
N ARG A 217 -23.58 30.27 -40.41
CA ARG A 217 -23.51 28.92 -39.82
C ARG A 217 -22.82 27.91 -40.74
N ALA A 218 -23.06 27.96 -42.05
CA ALA A 218 -22.40 27.08 -43.00
C ALA A 218 -20.88 27.34 -43.06
N VAL A 219 -20.46 28.61 -43.01
CA VAL A 219 -19.03 28.99 -42.94
C VAL A 219 -18.38 28.47 -41.66
N LEU A 220 -19.00 28.67 -40.50
CA LEU A 220 -18.46 28.19 -39.21
C LEU A 220 -18.41 26.65 -39.11
N GLU A 221 -19.37 25.94 -39.70
CA GLU A 221 -19.32 24.46 -39.75
C GLU A 221 -18.24 23.93 -40.71
N GLU A 222 -17.90 24.68 -41.76
CA GLU A 222 -16.78 24.35 -42.64
C GLU A 222 -15.43 24.62 -41.95
N GLU A 223 -15.29 25.77 -41.27
CA GLU A 223 -14.11 26.10 -40.47
C GLU A 223 -13.89 25.08 -39.34
N ARG A 224 -14.98 24.69 -38.65
CA ARG A 224 -14.94 23.62 -37.65
C ARG A 224 -14.48 22.29 -38.25
N ARG A 225 -14.96 21.91 -39.43
CA ARG A 225 -14.53 20.68 -40.12
C ARG A 225 -13.05 20.72 -40.46
N GLN A 226 -12.55 21.86 -40.93
CA GLN A 226 -11.14 22.06 -41.23
C GLN A 226 -10.27 21.95 -39.98
N LEU A 227 -10.65 22.64 -38.89
CA LEU A 227 -9.93 22.57 -37.61
C LEU A 227 -9.92 21.15 -37.02
N VAL A 228 -11.04 20.43 -37.09
CA VAL A 228 -11.11 19.04 -36.62
C VAL A 228 -10.21 18.12 -37.45
N SER A 229 -10.16 18.32 -38.77
CA SER A 229 -9.26 17.59 -39.67
C SER A 229 -7.79 17.88 -39.33
N GLU A 230 -7.40 19.14 -39.20
CA GLU A 230 -6.05 19.52 -38.79
C GLU A 230 -5.65 18.89 -37.45
N LEU A 231 -6.56 18.92 -36.48
CA LEU A 231 -6.32 18.36 -35.16
C LEU A 231 -6.14 16.82 -35.23
N GLN A 232 -6.90 16.13 -36.07
CA GLN A 232 -6.70 14.70 -36.33
C GLN A 232 -5.32 14.43 -36.94
N THR A 233 -4.93 15.18 -37.98
CA THR A 233 -3.60 15.00 -38.61
C THR A 233 -2.45 15.29 -37.63
N LEU A 234 -2.58 16.30 -36.78
CA LEU A 234 -1.59 16.62 -35.74
C LEU A 234 -1.51 15.52 -34.67
N ARG A 235 -2.64 14.93 -34.28
CA ARG A 235 -2.67 13.79 -33.35
C ARG A 235 -1.98 12.57 -33.94
N GLU A 236 -2.22 12.26 -35.21
CA GLU A 236 -1.56 11.17 -35.93
C GLU A 236 -0.05 11.39 -36.03
N LYS A 237 0.39 12.60 -36.44
CA LYS A 237 1.81 12.98 -36.45
C LYS A 237 2.46 12.81 -35.09
N ARG A 238 1.80 13.26 -34.02
CA ARG A 238 2.29 13.09 -32.64
C ARG A 238 2.38 11.62 -32.23
N GLN A 239 1.42 10.79 -32.64
CA GLN A 239 1.45 9.36 -32.34
C GLN A 239 2.59 8.64 -33.07
N MET A 240 2.83 9.00 -34.34
CA MET A 240 3.97 8.50 -35.12
C MET A 240 5.31 8.92 -34.50
N LEU A 241 5.45 10.18 -34.08
CA LEU A 241 6.63 10.67 -33.35
C LEU A 241 6.85 9.91 -32.03
N ARG A 242 5.80 9.71 -31.23
CA ARG A 242 5.91 8.92 -29.98
C ARG A 242 6.26 7.46 -30.21
N ARG A 243 5.83 6.88 -31.33
CA ARG A 243 6.18 5.51 -31.70
C ARG A 243 7.67 5.42 -32.08
N THR A 244 8.13 6.31 -32.95
CA THR A 244 9.54 6.36 -33.38
C THR A 244 10.49 6.62 -32.21
N ILE A 245 10.13 7.50 -31.27
CA ILE A 245 10.92 7.73 -30.04
C ILE A 245 11.00 6.45 -29.19
N ARG A 246 9.88 5.73 -29.01
CA ARG A 246 9.89 4.47 -28.24
C ARG A 246 10.73 3.38 -28.91
N GLU A 247 10.65 3.27 -30.23
CA GLU A 247 11.48 2.35 -31.01
C GLU A 247 12.97 2.72 -30.90
N ALA A 248 13.31 4.01 -30.98
CA ALA A 248 14.68 4.49 -30.78
C ALA A 248 15.21 4.25 -29.36
N ALA A 249 14.38 4.48 -28.33
CA ALA A 249 14.74 4.20 -26.93
C ALA A 249 14.95 2.70 -26.68
N GLY A 250 14.10 1.84 -27.24
CA GLY A 250 14.26 0.38 -27.16
C GLY A 250 15.50 -0.12 -27.90
N TYR A 251 15.87 0.51 -29.01
CA TYR A 251 17.13 0.22 -29.70
C TYR A 251 18.34 0.67 -28.88
N GLY A 252 18.27 1.84 -28.23
CA GLY A 252 19.32 2.35 -27.34
C GLY A 252 19.58 1.46 -26.12
N THR A 253 18.54 0.86 -25.52
CA THR A 253 18.72 -0.09 -24.42
C THR A 253 19.34 -1.40 -24.89
N ALA A 254 18.97 -1.90 -26.08
CA ALA A 254 19.59 -3.08 -26.67
C ALA A 254 21.09 -2.86 -26.94
N VAL A 255 21.45 -1.71 -27.52
CA VAL A 255 22.84 -1.33 -27.83
C VAL A 255 23.66 -1.10 -26.56
N SER A 256 23.10 -0.42 -25.54
CA SER A 256 23.75 -0.28 -24.23
C SER A 256 23.99 -1.65 -23.56
N GLY A 257 23.06 -2.59 -23.72
CA GLY A 257 23.23 -3.97 -23.24
C GLY A 257 24.37 -4.70 -23.96
N GLN A 258 24.51 -4.53 -25.27
CA GLN A 258 25.63 -5.09 -26.03
C GLN A 258 26.97 -4.44 -25.63
N SER A 259 27.00 -3.11 -25.43
CA SER A 259 28.18 -2.40 -24.92
C SER A 259 28.63 -2.92 -23.55
N HIS A 260 27.69 -3.20 -22.64
CA HIS A 260 28.01 -3.77 -21.34
C HIS A 260 28.60 -5.18 -21.43
N LYS A 261 28.13 -5.99 -22.39
CA LYS A 261 28.71 -7.31 -22.69
C LYS A 261 30.12 -7.21 -23.27
N LEU A 262 30.40 -6.22 -24.10
CA LEU A 262 31.76 -5.97 -24.61
C LEU A 262 32.74 -5.65 -23.47
N LYS A 263 32.33 -4.90 -22.45
CA LYS A 263 33.18 -4.60 -21.28
C LYS A 263 33.58 -5.85 -20.50
N LEU A 264 32.74 -6.89 -20.45
CA LEU A 264 33.13 -8.17 -19.83
C LEU A 264 34.29 -8.84 -20.57
N VAL A 265 34.41 -8.60 -21.87
CA VAL A 265 35.47 -9.17 -22.72
C VAL A 265 36.79 -8.41 -22.59
N GLU A 266 36.80 -7.15 -22.11
CA GLU A 266 38.05 -6.46 -21.73
C GLU A 266 38.79 -7.19 -20.57
N HIS A 267 38.08 -8.01 -19.79
CA HIS A 267 38.68 -8.87 -18.76
C HIS A 267 39.24 -10.18 -19.32
N LEU A 268 38.91 -10.55 -20.55
CA LEU A 268 39.53 -11.66 -21.26
C LEU A 268 40.86 -11.13 -21.83
N LYS A 269 41.98 -11.62 -21.30
CA LYS A 269 43.34 -11.18 -21.69
C LYS A 269 43.73 -11.69 -23.09
N LEU A 270 43.00 -11.23 -24.11
CA LEU A 270 43.09 -11.70 -25.49
C LEU A 270 44.45 -11.42 -26.16
N GLY A 271 45.29 -10.57 -25.55
CA GLY A 271 46.65 -10.23 -26.03
C GLY A 271 47.80 -11.09 -25.46
N ASP A 272 47.53 -12.01 -24.54
CA ASP A 272 48.57 -12.79 -23.84
C ASP A 272 49.06 -14.01 -24.63
N GLY A 273 48.56 -14.23 -25.84
CA GLY A 273 48.93 -15.40 -26.66
C GLY A 273 48.36 -16.74 -26.16
N ARG A 274 47.40 -16.71 -25.23
CA ARG A 274 46.75 -17.88 -24.60
C ARG A 274 45.27 -17.97 -24.95
N CYS A 275 44.72 -19.18 -24.85
CA CYS A 275 43.30 -19.40 -25.06
C CYS A 275 42.45 -18.72 -23.96
N PRO A 276 41.47 -17.85 -24.29
CA PRO A 276 40.67 -17.12 -23.30
C PRO A 276 39.68 -17.98 -22.50
N VAL A 277 39.51 -19.27 -22.84
CA VAL A 277 38.56 -20.19 -22.18
C VAL A 277 39.26 -21.18 -21.25
N CYS A 278 40.43 -21.70 -21.64
CA CYS A 278 41.15 -22.74 -20.90
C CYS A 278 42.60 -22.38 -20.55
N ASP A 279 43.05 -21.16 -20.86
CA ASP A 279 44.38 -20.60 -20.58
C ASP A 279 45.56 -21.40 -21.18
N ALA A 280 45.27 -22.30 -22.13
CA ALA A 280 46.27 -23.12 -22.80
C ALA A 280 46.96 -22.37 -23.95
N GLU A 281 48.26 -22.61 -24.11
CA GLU A 281 49.04 -22.15 -25.27
C GLU A 281 48.85 -23.12 -26.44
N ASN A 282 47.92 -22.81 -27.33
CA ASN A 282 47.68 -23.59 -28.54
C ASN A 282 47.26 -22.69 -29.72
N ALA A 283 47.55 -23.14 -30.94
CA ALA A 283 47.26 -22.40 -32.17
C ALA A 283 45.75 -22.12 -32.36
N ALA A 284 44.90 -23.03 -31.89
CA ALA A 284 43.45 -22.86 -31.94
C ALA A 284 42.95 -21.72 -31.02
N GLY A 285 43.57 -21.55 -29.86
CA GLY A 285 43.25 -20.52 -28.87
C GLY A 285 43.69 -19.14 -29.33
N LEU A 286 44.84 -19.05 -30.01
CA LEU A 286 45.30 -17.85 -30.69
C LEU A 286 44.33 -17.40 -31.79
N ALA A 287 43.93 -18.32 -32.67
CA ALA A 287 42.95 -18.03 -33.72
C ALA A 287 41.58 -17.61 -33.14
N MET A 288 41.15 -18.24 -32.05
CA MET A 288 39.91 -17.88 -31.36
C MET A 288 39.99 -16.49 -30.70
N ALA A 289 41.13 -16.14 -30.08
CA ALA A 289 41.33 -14.82 -29.50
C ALA A 289 41.28 -13.72 -30.57
N GLU A 290 41.91 -13.95 -31.73
CA GLU A 290 41.87 -13.04 -32.88
C GLU A 290 40.45 -12.89 -33.45
N GLN A 291 39.70 -13.99 -33.60
CA GLN A 291 38.31 -13.96 -34.06
C GLN A 291 37.39 -13.19 -33.11
N ILE A 292 37.57 -13.37 -31.80
CA ILE A 292 36.84 -12.62 -30.78
C ILE A 292 37.19 -11.14 -30.92
N GLN A 293 38.47 -10.78 -31.02
CA GLN A 293 38.91 -9.39 -31.14
C GLN A 293 38.36 -8.68 -32.39
N ASN A 294 38.32 -9.38 -33.53
CA ASN A 294 37.69 -8.87 -34.75
C ASN A 294 36.18 -8.65 -34.56
N SER A 295 35.49 -9.60 -33.94
CA SER A 295 34.05 -9.49 -33.67
C SER A 295 33.74 -8.33 -32.72
N LEU A 296 34.56 -8.11 -31.69
CA LEU A 296 34.42 -6.97 -30.77
C LEU A 296 34.59 -5.63 -31.49
N THR A 297 35.53 -5.55 -32.42
CA THR A 297 35.80 -4.32 -33.18
C THR A 297 34.59 -3.93 -34.04
N ILE A 298 33.92 -4.92 -34.67
CA ILE A 298 32.69 -4.69 -35.44
C ILE A 298 31.58 -4.15 -34.53
N VAL A 299 31.30 -4.81 -33.41
CA VAL A 299 30.23 -4.40 -32.49
C VAL A 299 30.54 -3.03 -31.85
N ALA A 300 31.80 -2.73 -31.52
CA ALA A 300 32.19 -1.42 -31.00
C ALA A 300 31.91 -0.29 -32.01
N HIS A 301 32.13 -0.54 -33.30
CA HIS A 301 31.85 0.42 -34.36
C HIS A 301 30.35 0.64 -34.58
N GLU A 302 29.53 -0.40 -34.41
CA GLU A 302 28.07 -0.31 -34.44
C GLU A 302 27.51 0.50 -33.26
N VAL A 303 28.04 0.31 -32.04
CA VAL A 303 27.62 1.06 -30.85
C VAL A 303 27.90 2.56 -31.01
N LEU A 304 29.08 2.93 -31.52
CA LEU A 304 29.46 4.33 -31.73
C LEU A 304 28.53 5.05 -32.74
N ALA A 305 28.07 4.36 -33.78
CA ALA A 305 27.15 4.93 -34.75
C ALA A 305 25.78 5.29 -34.13
N VAL A 306 25.34 4.54 -33.12
CA VAL A 306 24.05 4.74 -32.45
C VAL A 306 24.10 5.88 -31.43
N ASP A 307 25.19 5.99 -30.67
CA ASP A 307 25.37 7.09 -29.70
C ASP A 307 25.38 8.47 -30.38
N VAL A 308 25.85 8.56 -31.63
CA VAL A 308 25.82 9.81 -32.42
C VAL A 308 24.42 10.18 -32.92
N MET A 309 23.55 9.20 -33.16
CA MET A 309 22.18 9.45 -33.67
C MET A 309 21.18 9.83 -32.58
N ARG A 310 21.43 9.43 -31.32
CA ARG A 310 20.57 9.69 -30.17
C ARG A 310 20.30 11.17 -29.86
N PRO A 311 21.30 12.07 -29.76
CA PRO A 311 21.05 13.49 -29.45
C PRO A 311 20.23 14.23 -30.53
N ARG A 312 20.29 13.79 -31.80
CA ARG A 312 19.53 14.43 -32.89
C ARG A 312 18.01 14.19 -32.81
N LEU A 313 17.59 13.12 -32.16
CA LEU A 313 16.17 12.80 -31.96
C LEU A 313 15.60 13.54 -30.74
N ASP A 314 16.41 13.76 -29.71
CA ASP A 314 16.02 14.49 -28.50
C ASP A 314 15.86 16.00 -28.79
N ASP A 315 16.72 16.61 -29.61
CA ASP A 315 16.60 18.03 -30.00
C ASP A 315 15.30 18.35 -30.76
N HIS A 316 14.79 17.41 -31.57
CA HIS A 316 13.50 17.55 -32.25
C HIS A 316 12.30 17.43 -31.30
N SER A 317 12.49 16.88 -30.11
CA SER A 317 11.42 16.72 -29.11
C SER A 317 11.19 17.96 -28.24
N GLY A 318 12.18 18.86 -28.14
CA GLY A 318 12.07 20.11 -27.38
C GLY A 318 11.35 21.25 -28.13
N GLN A 319 11.07 21.07 -29.42
CA GLN A 319 10.46 22.09 -30.30
C GLN A 319 8.98 21.81 -30.65
N VAL A 320 8.35 20.79 -30.04
CA VAL A 320 6.93 20.41 -30.22
C VAL A 320 6.21 20.39 -28.88
#